data_AF-A0A7S0ELK5-F1
#
_entry.id   AF-A0A7S0ELK5-F1
#
_cell.length_a   1.000
_cell.length_b   1.000
_cell.length_c   1.000
_cell.angle_alpha   90.00
_cell.angle_beta   90.00
_cell.angle_gamma   90.00
#
_symmetry.space_group_name_H-M   'P 1'
#
loop_
_entity.id
_entity.type
_entity.pdbx_description
1 polymer ?
#
loop_
_entity_poly.entity_id
_entity_poly.type
_entity_poly.pdbx_seq_one_letter_code
_entity_poly.pdbx_strand_id
1 'polypeptide(L)'
;MCCICFYNHESEEQRTKYMCQHCKARRRFIVDLERDLSSSRPDASAAIHKIDEASRHANSAGQPFKTRLGLVKAHYLLGQPQPPPDISSSLGSCYDSETQTLDISLQTDSMERYIARDLRLKSLPAWIAKLDLPLKVIDVSGNPSLSGLPVNELCGMRALKEFKCESCVTLSLPPPEVADQGGKAVLTYLRRVREEGKENKRMSLILIGNGEAGKTSVLQALKSEDGRANTIHVDEGRTIGIDLHAWEPQGEEGLTFDVMDFGGQAVYGKSNQYFIVRRALYLL
;
A
#
# COMPACT_ATOMS: atom_id res chain seq x y z
N MET A 1 31.56 16.66 20.94
CA MET A 1 30.19 16.93 21.41
C MET A 1 29.34 17.21 20.17
N CYS A 2 28.66 16.20 19.62
CA CYS A 2 27.83 16.37 18.42
C CYS A 2 26.42 16.75 18.89
N CYS A 3 25.94 17.92 18.45
CA CYS A 3 24.74 18.58 18.96
C CYS A 3 23.53 17.65 19.01
N ILE A 4 22.84 17.71 20.15
CA ILE A 4 21.49 17.21 20.39
C ILE A 4 20.62 17.68 19.22
N CYS A 5 20.26 16.77 18.32
CA CYS A 5 19.27 17.04 17.30
C CYS A 5 17.90 17.01 17.98
N PHE A 6 17.42 18.18 18.42
CA PHE A 6 16.03 18.39 18.72
C PHE A 6 15.22 18.07 17.46
N TYR A 7 14.52 16.94 17.47
CA TYR A 7 13.60 16.52 16.44
C TYR A 7 12.20 16.66 17.01
N ASN A 8 11.51 17.75 16.67
CA ASN A 8 10.05 17.83 16.69
C ASN A 8 9.59 18.91 15.70
N HIS A 9 8.85 18.47 14.66
CA HIS A 9 7.92 19.26 13.85
C HIS A 9 8.38 20.44 12.95
N GLU A 10 9.65 20.53 12.52
CA GLU A 10 10.07 21.59 11.55
C GLU A 10 10.29 21.10 10.11
N SER A 11 10.14 22.01 9.13
CA SER A 11 10.21 21.76 7.67
C SER A 11 11.64 21.53 7.14
N GLU A 12 11.79 20.85 5.99
CA GLU A 12 13.10 20.42 5.45
C GLU A 12 14.11 21.57 5.21
N GLU A 13 13.64 22.74 4.79
CA GLU A 13 14.51 23.91 4.57
C GLU A 13 15.09 24.45 5.88
N GLN A 14 14.32 24.41 6.97
CA GLN A 14 14.76 24.86 8.30
C GLN A 14 15.79 23.90 8.90
N ARG A 15 15.64 22.58 8.69
CA ARG A 15 16.57 21.53 9.16
C ARG A 15 17.99 21.68 8.63
N THR A 16 18.14 22.16 7.39
CA THR A 16 19.45 22.23 6.69
C THR A 16 20.29 23.44 7.13
N LYS A 17 19.64 24.44 7.75
CA LYS A 17 20.27 25.70 8.18
C LYS A 17 21.12 25.53 9.44
N TYR A 18 20.78 24.59 10.31
CA TYR A 18 21.45 24.36 11.61
C TYR A 18 22.33 23.09 11.66
N MET A 19 22.47 22.35 10.56
CA MET A 19 23.32 21.14 10.49
C MET A 19 24.80 21.49 10.29
N CYS A 20 25.67 20.84 11.07
CA CYS A 20 27.12 20.93 10.87
C CYS A 20 27.56 20.26 9.54
N GLN A 21 28.76 20.62 9.04
CA GLN A 21 29.28 20.07 7.78
C GLN A 21 29.39 18.53 7.78
N HIS A 22 29.73 17.92 8.91
CA HIS A 22 29.78 16.46 9.06
C HIS A 22 28.39 15.81 8.86
N CYS A 23 27.33 16.38 9.44
CA CYS A 23 25.97 15.87 9.26
C CYS A 23 25.47 16.09 7.82
N LYS A 24 25.86 17.20 7.17
CA LYS A 24 25.55 17.46 5.75
C LYS A 24 26.22 16.45 4.83
N ALA A 25 27.51 16.16 5.04
CA ALA A 25 28.25 15.16 4.26
C ALA A 25 27.66 13.75 4.43
N ARG A 26 27.28 13.38 5.66
CA ARG A 26 26.63 12.08 5.95
C ARG A 26 25.26 11.94 5.30
N ARG A 27 24.44 13.00 5.34
CA ARG A 27 23.15 13.02 4.63
C ARG A 27 23.35 12.85 3.12
N ARG A 28 24.33 13.56 2.55
CA ARG A 28 24.66 13.47 1.13
C ARG A 28 25.11 12.05 0.74
N PHE A 29 25.95 11.41 1.56
CA PHE A 29 26.38 10.04 1.32
C PHE A 29 25.22 9.02 1.28
N ILE A 30 24.24 9.13 2.19
CA ILE A 30 23.05 8.28 2.13
C ILE A 30 22.24 8.55 0.86
N VAL A 31 22.01 9.82 0.53
CA VAL A 31 21.28 10.19 -0.69
C VAL A 31 21.98 9.67 -1.94
N ASP A 32 23.31 9.71 -1.97
CA ASP A 32 24.11 9.21 -3.10
C ASP A 32 24.05 7.66 -3.18
N LEU A 33 24.15 6.95 -2.06
CA LEU A 33 23.97 5.49 -2.00
C LEU A 33 22.56 5.08 -2.46
N GLU A 34 21.54 5.77 -1.97
CA GLU A 34 20.15 5.53 -2.31
C GLU A 34 19.87 5.78 -3.79
N ARG A 35 20.45 6.85 -4.35
CA ARG A 35 20.40 7.13 -5.77
C ARG A 35 21.08 6.02 -6.58
N ASP A 36 22.28 5.59 -6.16
CA ASP A 36 23.00 4.49 -6.80
C ASP A 36 22.22 3.17 -6.78
N LEU A 37 21.59 2.83 -5.65
CA LEU A 37 20.73 1.64 -5.54
C LEU A 37 19.52 1.71 -6.48
N SER A 38 18.90 2.88 -6.62
CA SER A 38 17.79 3.10 -7.54
C SER A 38 18.22 3.03 -9.02
N SER A 39 19.36 3.63 -9.38
CA SER A 39 19.82 3.71 -10.77
C SER A 39 20.49 2.43 -11.26
N SER A 40 21.33 1.80 -10.44
CA SER A 40 22.10 0.61 -10.84
C SER A 40 21.29 -0.68 -10.74
N ARG A 41 20.18 -0.69 -9.98
CA ARG A 41 19.29 -1.85 -9.76
C ARG A 41 20.08 -3.14 -9.51
N PRO A 42 21.00 -3.16 -8.54
CA PRO A 42 21.82 -4.32 -8.28
C PRO A 42 20.96 -5.48 -7.78
N ASP A 43 21.49 -6.70 -7.87
CA ASP A 43 20.88 -7.85 -7.19
C ASP A 43 20.86 -7.63 -5.67
N ALA A 44 20.06 -8.44 -4.96
CA ALA A 44 19.88 -8.28 -3.52
C ALA A 44 21.19 -8.43 -2.75
N SER A 45 22.10 -9.32 -3.16
CA SER A 45 23.37 -9.57 -2.49
C SER A 45 24.32 -8.37 -2.64
N ALA A 46 24.45 -7.83 -3.85
CA ALA A 46 25.24 -6.66 -4.17
C ALA A 46 24.68 -5.40 -3.48
N ALA A 47 23.36 -5.24 -3.42
CA ALA A 47 22.73 -4.16 -2.65
C ALA A 47 23.09 -4.25 -1.17
N ILE A 48 22.93 -5.43 -0.55
CA ILE A 48 23.25 -5.66 0.86
C ILE A 48 24.73 -5.38 1.13
N HIS A 49 25.63 -5.84 0.27
CA HIS A 49 27.07 -5.57 0.41
C HIS A 49 27.39 -4.06 0.41
N LYS A 50 26.82 -3.30 -0.54
CA LYS A 50 26.97 -1.83 -0.59
C LYS A 50 26.44 -1.15 0.67
N ILE A 51 25.31 -1.61 1.20
CA ILE A 51 24.71 -1.08 2.43
C ILE A 51 25.59 -1.41 3.65
N ASP A 52 26.17 -2.61 3.72
CA ASP A 52 27.06 -3.01 4.82
C ASP A 52 28.40 -2.27 4.80
N GLU A 53 28.94 -1.97 3.61
CA GLU A 53 30.09 -1.09 3.44
C GLU A 53 29.78 0.33 3.91
N ALA A 54 28.66 0.90 3.46
CA ALA A 54 28.16 2.19 3.90
C ALA A 54 27.94 2.27 5.42
N SER A 55 27.40 1.20 6.01
CA SER A 55 27.11 1.12 7.45
C SER A 55 28.39 1.15 8.30
N ARG A 56 29.48 0.53 7.82
CA ARG A 56 30.80 0.60 8.49
C ARG A 56 31.33 2.02 8.57
N HIS A 57 31.16 2.82 7.52
CA HIS A 57 31.52 4.24 7.50
C HIS A 57 30.58 5.11 8.36
N ALA A 58 29.33 4.67 8.56
CA ALA A 58 28.31 5.38 9.31
C ALA A 58 28.32 5.11 10.83
N ASN A 59 29.23 4.29 11.37
CA ASN A 59 29.26 3.94 12.81
C ASN A 59 29.38 5.13 13.78
N SER A 60 29.77 6.32 13.29
CA SER A 60 29.83 7.57 14.06
C SER A 60 28.73 8.59 13.68
N ALA A 61 27.77 8.19 12.82
CA ALA A 61 26.83 9.06 12.11
C ALA A 61 25.63 9.55 12.94
N GLY A 62 25.30 8.87 14.04
CA GLY A 62 24.09 9.10 14.83
C GLY A 62 22.99 8.09 14.50
N GLN A 63 22.10 7.85 15.46
CA GLN A 63 21.07 6.79 15.41
C GLN A 63 20.15 6.82 14.16
N PRO A 64 19.65 7.99 13.69
CA PRO A 64 18.69 8.01 12.58
C PRO A 64 19.24 7.43 11.26
N PHE A 65 20.54 7.63 11.00
CA PHE A 65 21.18 7.13 9.79
C PHE A 65 21.33 5.60 9.81
N LYS A 66 21.65 5.05 10.99
CA LYS A 66 21.75 3.61 11.20
C LYS A 66 20.38 2.94 11.01
N THR A 67 19.32 3.55 11.55
CA THR A 67 17.94 3.07 11.38
C THR A 67 17.54 3.06 9.91
N ARG A 68 17.83 4.13 9.16
CA ARG A 68 17.47 4.24 7.74
C ARG A 68 18.20 3.20 6.86
N LEU A 69 19.50 3.00 7.06
CA LEU A 69 20.25 1.97 6.32
C LEU A 69 19.78 0.57 6.67
N GLY A 70 19.49 0.30 7.94
CA GLY A 70 18.96 -0.99 8.35
C GLY A 70 17.56 -1.27 7.80
N LEU A 71 16.70 -0.25 7.68
CA LEU A 71 15.41 -0.34 7.00
C LEU A 71 15.56 -0.74 5.54
N VAL A 72 16.41 -0.04 4.79
CA VAL A 72 16.69 -0.38 3.37
C VAL A 72 17.24 -1.81 3.28
N LYS A 73 18.19 -2.19 4.16
CA LYS A 73 18.72 -3.56 4.22
C LYS A 73 17.61 -4.59 4.48
N ALA A 74 16.71 -4.32 5.42
CA ALA A 74 15.60 -5.21 5.76
C ALA A 74 14.67 -5.45 4.56
N HIS A 75 14.35 -4.42 3.77
CA HIS A 75 13.57 -4.59 2.54
C HIS A 75 14.26 -5.48 1.51
N TYR A 76 15.58 -5.36 1.33
CA TYR A 76 16.32 -6.24 0.43
C TYR A 76 16.39 -7.67 0.95
N LEU A 77 16.57 -7.87 2.26
CA LEU A 77 16.59 -9.19 2.89
C LEU A 77 15.23 -9.88 2.77
N LEU A 78 14.15 -9.19 3.14
CA LEU A 78 12.78 -9.72 3.07
C LEU A 78 12.27 -9.85 1.62
N GLY A 79 12.88 -9.14 0.67
CA GLY A 79 12.61 -9.32 -0.76
C GLY A 79 13.23 -10.60 -1.35
N GLN A 80 14.06 -11.34 -0.62
CA GLN A 80 14.68 -12.57 -1.10
C GLN A 80 13.71 -13.77 -1.03
N PRO A 81 13.78 -14.72 -1.99
CA PRO A 81 12.91 -15.88 -2.01
C PRO A 81 13.14 -16.83 -0.83
N GLN A 82 14.34 -16.82 -0.24
CA GLN A 82 14.73 -17.68 0.89
C GLN A 82 15.39 -16.85 1.98
N PRO A 83 15.30 -17.28 3.26
CA PRO A 83 15.92 -16.56 4.36
C PRO A 83 17.46 -16.70 4.27
N PRO A 84 18.22 -15.60 4.42
CA PRO A 84 19.66 -15.68 4.56
C PRO A 84 20.03 -16.31 5.92
N PRO A 85 21.18 -17.00 6.02
CA PRO A 85 21.57 -17.78 7.20
C PRO A 85 21.61 -16.96 8.50
N ASP A 86 22.01 -15.69 8.43
CA ASP A 86 22.14 -14.79 9.59
C ASP A 86 21.11 -13.65 9.57
N ILE A 87 19.87 -13.94 9.16
CA ILE A 87 18.84 -12.90 9.05
C ILE A 87 18.53 -12.22 10.39
N SER A 88 18.47 -12.97 11.48
CA SER A 88 18.09 -12.43 12.79
C SER A 88 19.06 -11.36 13.29
N SER A 89 20.37 -11.55 13.05
CA SER A 89 21.38 -10.54 13.36
C SER A 89 21.37 -9.38 12.36
N SER A 90 20.99 -9.65 11.11
CA SER A 90 20.97 -8.68 10.01
C SER A 90 19.78 -7.72 10.04
N LEU A 91 18.65 -8.11 10.65
CA LEU A 91 17.49 -7.25 10.87
C LEU A 91 17.73 -6.17 11.96
N GLY A 92 18.81 -6.32 12.75
CA GLY A 92 19.29 -5.45 13.84
C GLY A 92 18.46 -4.22 14.22
N SER A 93 18.47 -3.15 13.41
CA SER A 93 17.79 -1.90 13.77
C SER A 93 16.28 -1.87 13.53
N CYS A 94 15.74 -2.84 12.78
CA CYS A 94 14.32 -2.99 12.49
C CYS A 94 13.60 -3.87 13.51
N TYR A 95 14.33 -4.64 14.31
CA TYR A 95 13.74 -5.51 15.33
C TYR A 95 14.05 -4.99 16.73
N ASP A 96 12.99 -4.70 17.49
CA ASP A 96 13.08 -4.35 18.90
C ASP A 96 12.76 -5.59 19.76
N SER A 97 13.76 -6.04 20.53
CA SER A 97 13.65 -7.20 21.41
C SER A 97 12.78 -6.96 22.65
N GLU A 98 12.65 -5.71 23.12
CA GLU A 98 11.84 -5.39 24.30
C GLU A 98 10.36 -5.46 23.96
N THR A 99 9.98 -4.81 22.86
CA THR A 99 8.58 -4.80 22.39
C THR A 99 8.23 -6.00 21.51
N GLN A 100 9.24 -6.76 21.04
CA GLN A 100 9.08 -7.86 20.09
C GLN A 100 8.43 -7.39 18.78
N THR A 101 8.84 -6.21 18.33
CA THR A 101 8.32 -5.51 17.15
C THR A 101 9.33 -5.57 16.03
N LEU A 102 8.89 -6.03 14.86
CA LEU A 102 9.61 -5.87 13.60
C LEU A 102 9.00 -4.70 12.84
N ASP A 103 9.72 -3.57 12.82
CA ASP A 103 9.35 -2.35 12.11
C ASP A 103 10.11 -2.27 10.77
N ILE A 104 9.37 -2.47 9.69
CA ILE A 104 9.80 -2.24 8.31
C ILE A 104 8.88 -1.23 7.61
N SER A 105 8.30 -0.33 8.41
CA SER A 105 7.44 0.74 7.91
C SER A 105 8.26 1.81 7.19
N LEU A 106 7.68 2.37 6.13
CA LEU A 106 8.24 3.50 5.40
C LEU A 106 7.48 4.77 5.78
N GLN A 107 8.11 5.66 6.53
CA GLN A 107 7.61 7.02 6.73
C GLN A 107 7.91 7.87 5.49
N THR A 108 7.00 7.80 4.51
CA THR A 108 7.13 8.46 3.19
C THR A 108 7.25 9.97 3.27
N ASP A 109 6.90 10.58 4.40
CA ASP A 109 6.95 12.04 4.62
C ASP A 109 8.39 12.55 4.80
N SER A 110 9.34 11.66 5.11
CA SER A 110 10.74 12.01 5.41
C SER A 110 11.76 11.39 4.43
N MET A 111 11.31 10.47 3.58
CA MET A 111 12.15 9.81 2.58
C MET A 111 11.96 10.49 1.23
N GLU A 112 13.05 10.96 0.62
CA GLU A 112 13.01 11.44 -0.76
C GLU A 112 12.42 10.33 -1.65
N ARG A 113 11.41 10.70 -2.45
CA ARG A 113 10.53 9.81 -3.24
C ARG A 113 11.22 8.73 -4.10
N TYR A 114 12.53 8.83 -4.29
CA TYR A 114 13.30 7.97 -5.19
C TYR A 114 13.51 6.54 -4.67
N ILE A 115 13.61 6.31 -3.36
CA ILE A 115 13.85 4.94 -2.82
C ILE A 115 12.54 4.17 -2.64
N ALA A 116 11.47 4.83 -2.17
CA ALA A 116 10.19 4.20 -1.93
C ALA A 116 9.64 3.48 -3.19
N ARG A 117 10.02 3.93 -4.39
CA ARG A 117 9.63 3.30 -5.66
C ARG A 117 10.46 2.09 -6.06
N ASP A 118 11.72 1.99 -5.62
CA ASP A 118 12.63 0.89 -6.01
C ASP A 118 12.88 -0.14 -4.89
N LEU A 119 12.32 0.06 -3.69
CA LEU A 119 12.30 -0.98 -2.66
C LEU A 119 11.53 -2.21 -3.18
N ARG A 120 12.20 -3.34 -3.14
CA ARG A 120 11.82 -4.58 -3.83
C ARG A 120 10.82 -5.45 -3.06
N LEU A 121 10.35 -5.02 -1.88
CA LEU A 121 9.40 -5.80 -1.10
C LEU A 121 8.01 -5.76 -1.77
N LYS A 122 7.83 -6.63 -2.77
CA LYS A 122 6.57 -6.80 -3.49
C LYS A 122 5.59 -7.67 -2.72
N SER A 123 6.11 -8.69 -2.04
CA SER A 123 5.33 -9.51 -1.11
C SER A 123 6.15 -9.74 0.14
N LEU A 124 5.48 -9.78 1.28
CA LEU A 124 6.11 -10.25 2.49
C LEU A 124 6.36 -11.78 2.35
N PRO A 125 7.56 -12.28 2.64
CA PRO A 125 7.89 -13.67 2.36
C PRO A 125 7.25 -14.62 3.39
N ALA A 126 6.79 -15.78 2.94
CA ALA A 126 6.21 -16.82 3.80
C ALA A 126 7.17 -17.31 4.90
N TRP A 127 8.48 -17.31 4.61
CA TRP A 127 9.49 -17.72 5.58
C TRP A 127 9.59 -16.78 6.79
N ILE A 128 8.93 -15.62 6.81
CA ILE A 128 8.88 -14.72 7.98
C ILE A 128 8.35 -15.41 9.24
N ALA A 129 7.44 -16.38 9.08
CA ALA A 129 6.91 -17.17 10.20
C ALA A 129 7.91 -18.21 10.74
N LYS A 130 9.01 -18.48 10.02
CA LYS A 130 10.08 -19.41 10.41
C LYS A 130 11.27 -18.71 11.07
N LEU A 131 11.19 -17.39 11.25
CA LEU A 131 12.24 -16.66 11.95
C LEU A 131 12.29 -17.12 13.41
N ASP A 132 13.48 -17.43 13.90
CA ASP A 132 13.73 -17.78 15.30
C ASP A 132 13.76 -16.52 16.19
N LEU A 133 12.77 -15.66 16.00
CA LEU A 133 12.58 -14.40 16.71
C LEU A 133 11.15 -14.35 17.26
N PRO A 134 10.96 -13.97 18.53
CA PRO A 134 9.62 -13.79 19.07
C PRO A 134 9.01 -12.52 18.47
N LEU A 135 8.08 -12.67 17.54
CA LEU A 135 7.39 -11.56 16.86
C LEU A 135 5.98 -11.38 17.42
N LYS A 136 5.76 -10.27 18.14
CA LYS A 136 4.43 -9.84 18.61
C LYS A 136 3.78 -8.84 17.67
N VAL A 137 4.59 -7.96 17.07
CA VAL A 137 4.13 -6.91 16.17
C VAL A 137 4.97 -6.92 14.91
N ILE A 138 4.33 -6.88 13.75
CA ILE A 138 4.99 -6.64 12.46
C ILE A 138 4.38 -5.39 11.85
N ASP A 139 5.19 -4.39 11.56
CA ASP A 139 4.76 -3.15 10.92
C ASP A 139 5.37 -3.03 9.53
N VAL A 140 4.50 -3.08 8.51
CA VAL A 140 4.84 -2.92 7.10
C VAL A 140 4.19 -1.67 6.50
N SER A 141 3.74 -0.73 7.33
CA SER A 141 2.99 0.45 6.89
C SER A 141 3.79 1.34 5.94
N GLY A 142 3.10 2.06 5.05
CA GLY A 142 3.70 2.99 4.11
C GLY A 142 4.49 2.35 2.96
N ASN A 143 4.39 1.02 2.78
CA ASN A 143 5.06 0.32 1.69
C ASN A 143 4.24 0.40 0.39
N PRO A 144 4.64 1.21 -0.61
CA PRO A 144 3.81 1.46 -1.78
C PRO A 144 3.83 0.31 -2.79
N SER A 145 4.87 -0.51 -2.79
CA SER A 145 5.08 -1.63 -3.72
C SER A 145 4.60 -2.99 -3.17
N LEU A 146 4.19 -3.04 -1.91
CA LEU A 146 3.76 -4.28 -1.24
C LEU A 146 2.34 -4.65 -1.70
N SER A 147 2.24 -5.66 -2.55
CA SER A 147 0.98 -6.14 -3.13
C SER A 147 0.48 -7.46 -2.55
N GLY A 148 1.32 -8.21 -1.81
CA GLY A 148 0.96 -9.53 -1.30
C GLY A 148 1.43 -9.81 0.13
N LEU A 149 0.62 -10.57 0.88
CA LEU A 149 0.92 -11.05 2.23
C LEU A 149 0.82 -12.58 2.31
N PRO A 150 1.68 -13.24 3.13
CA PRO A 150 1.63 -14.67 3.39
C PRO A 150 0.61 -14.93 4.50
N VAL A 151 -0.68 -14.88 4.13
CA VAL A 151 -1.80 -14.90 5.08
C VAL A 151 -1.78 -16.16 5.96
N ASN A 152 -1.48 -17.32 5.37
CA ASN A 152 -1.46 -18.60 6.09
C ASN A 152 -0.40 -18.61 7.18
N GLU A 153 0.79 -18.14 6.85
CA GLU A 153 1.95 -18.07 7.73
C GLU A 153 1.73 -17.04 8.84
N LEU A 154 1.28 -15.83 8.49
CA LEU A 154 0.95 -14.78 9.46
C LEU A 154 -0.13 -15.25 10.45
N CYS A 155 -1.16 -15.92 9.97
CA CYS A 155 -2.22 -16.45 10.83
C CYS A 155 -1.78 -17.70 11.64
N GLY A 156 -0.71 -18.37 11.23
CA GLY A 156 -0.10 -19.50 11.95
C GLY A 156 0.79 -19.06 13.12
N MET A 157 1.27 -17.81 13.12
CA MET A 157 2.12 -17.26 14.18
C MET A 157 1.32 -16.99 15.46
N ARG A 158 1.38 -17.92 16.43
CA ARG A 158 0.65 -17.81 17.71
C ARG A 158 1.09 -16.63 18.58
N ALA A 159 2.34 -16.21 18.47
CA ALA A 159 2.88 -15.08 19.23
C ALA A 159 2.45 -13.71 18.65
N LEU A 160 2.01 -13.68 17.38
CA LEU A 160 1.70 -12.44 16.67
C LEU A 160 0.37 -11.85 17.14
N LYS A 161 0.45 -10.65 17.72
CA LYS A 161 -0.66 -9.90 18.31
C LYS A 161 -1.16 -8.79 17.39
N GLU A 162 -0.28 -8.16 16.62
CA GLU A 162 -0.62 -7.05 15.73
C GLU A 162 0.14 -7.14 14.40
N PHE A 163 -0.54 -6.83 13.30
CA PHE A 163 0.06 -6.69 11.98
C PHE A 163 -0.40 -5.37 11.36
N LYS A 164 0.50 -4.39 11.25
CA LYS A 164 0.18 -3.05 10.75
C LYS A 164 0.60 -2.93 9.28
N CYS A 165 -0.30 -2.44 8.45
CA CYS A 165 -0.08 -2.27 7.01
C CYS A 165 -0.82 -1.04 6.46
N GLU A 166 -0.84 0.02 7.27
CA GLU A 166 -1.50 1.29 6.92
C GLU A 166 -0.78 1.91 5.71
N SER A 167 -1.51 2.66 4.86
CA SER A 167 -0.93 3.36 3.71
C SER A 167 -0.18 2.46 2.68
N CYS A 168 -0.47 1.17 2.61
CA CYS A 168 0.03 0.26 1.56
C CYS A 168 -0.88 0.29 0.33
N VAL A 169 -0.63 1.20 -0.61
CA VAL A 169 -1.57 1.52 -1.71
C VAL A 169 -1.80 0.39 -2.73
N THR A 170 -0.86 -0.53 -2.90
CA THR A 170 -0.98 -1.66 -3.84
C THR A 170 -1.53 -2.93 -3.18
N LEU A 171 -1.71 -2.92 -1.86
CA LEU A 171 -2.18 -4.07 -1.11
C LEU A 171 -3.70 -4.19 -1.23
N SER A 172 -4.17 -5.31 -1.80
CA SER A 172 -5.61 -5.60 -1.93
C SER A 172 -6.19 -6.26 -0.68
N LEU A 173 -5.35 -6.97 0.08
CA LEU A 173 -5.73 -7.74 1.26
C LEU A 173 -4.74 -7.47 2.41
N PRO A 174 -5.16 -6.86 3.53
CA PRO A 174 -6.52 -6.37 3.82
C PRO A 174 -6.89 -5.10 3.04
N PRO A 175 -8.19 -4.79 2.88
CA PRO A 175 -8.64 -3.49 2.38
C PRO A 175 -8.12 -2.33 3.24
N PRO A 176 -7.95 -1.12 2.66
CA PRO A 176 -7.46 0.05 3.40
C PRO A 176 -8.36 0.39 4.60
N GLU A 177 -9.68 0.18 4.48
CA GLU A 177 -10.62 0.46 5.56
C GLU A 177 -10.40 -0.45 6.79
N VAL A 178 -9.81 -1.63 6.60
CA VAL A 178 -9.41 -2.55 7.67
C VAL A 178 -8.00 -2.24 8.15
N ALA A 179 -7.10 -1.86 7.24
CA ALA A 179 -5.74 -1.43 7.60
C ALA A 179 -5.77 -0.22 8.56
N ASP A 180 -6.64 0.76 8.29
CA ASP A 180 -6.79 1.99 9.08
C ASP A 180 -7.44 1.76 10.46
N GLN A 181 -8.04 0.59 10.71
CA GLN A 181 -8.55 0.20 12.03
C GLN A 181 -7.46 -0.30 12.99
N GLY A 182 -6.22 -0.42 12.49
CA GLY A 182 -5.04 -0.80 13.26
C GLY A 182 -4.74 -2.30 13.25
N GLY A 183 -3.54 -2.66 13.73
CA GLY A 183 -2.96 -3.97 13.45
C GLY A 183 -3.65 -5.19 14.07
N LYS A 184 -4.44 -5.02 15.15
CA LYS A 184 -5.27 -6.09 15.72
C LYS A 184 -6.48 -6.41 14.84
N ALA A 185 -7.11 -5.37 14.29
CA ALA A 185 -8.25 -5.51 13.39
C ALA A 185 -7.81 -6.24 12.11
N VAL A 186 -6.66 -5.86 11.57
CA VAL A 186 -6.04 -6.54 10.42
C VAL A 186 -5.82 -8.03 10.67
N LEU A 187 -5.16 -8.43 11.77
CA LEU A 187 -4.97 -9.87 12.04
C LEU A 187 -6.28 -10.62 12.24
N THR A 188 -7.25 -9.99 12.88
CA THR A 188 -8.58 -10.59 13.07
C THR A 188 -9.26 -10.81 11.72
N TYR A 189 -9.18 -9.83 10.83
CA TYR A 189 -9.68 -9.92 9.47
C TYR A 189 -8.95 -11.02 8.67
N LEU A 190 -7.62 -11.06 8.70
CA LEU A 190 -6.84 -12.09 7.99
C LEU A 190 -7.19 -13.51 8.46
N ARG A 191 -7.39 -13.72 9.77
CA ARG A 191 -7.82 -15.01 10.32
C ARG A 191 -9.21 -15.41 9.82
N ARG A 192 -10.16 -14.46 9.77
CA ARG A 192 -11.50 -14.69 9.19
C ARG A 192 -11.44 -15.01 7.70
N VAL A 193 -10.60 -14.29 6.95
CA VAL A 193 -10.40 -14.56 5.51
C VAL A 193 -9.81 -15.95 5.29
N ARG A 194 -8.90 -16.42 6.14
CA ARG A 194 -8.35 -17.77 6.06
C ARG A 194 -9.40 -18.86 6.31
N GLU A 195 -10.35 -18.61 7.22
CA GLU A 195 -11.34 -19.61 7.65
C GLU A 195 -12.59 -19.63 6.76
N GLU A 196 -13.10 -18.45 6.37
CA GLU A 196 -14.39 -18.28 5.70
C GLU A 196 -14.33 -17.31 4.52
N GLY A 197 -13.13 -16.91 4.10
CA GLY A 197 -12.95 -15.93 3.04
C GLY A 197 -13.63 -16.34 1.73
N LYS A 198 -14.41 -15.44 1.16
CA LYS A 198 -14.98 -15.56 -0.18
C LYS A 198 -14.54 -14.39 -1.01
N GLU A 199 -14.30 -14.64 -2.30
CA GLU A 199 -14.05 -13.58 -3.26
C GLU A 199 -15.30 -12.68 -3.38
N ASN A 200 -15.10 -11.38 -3.25
CA ASN A 200 -16.17 -10.43 -3.52
C ASN A 200 -16.24 -10.17 -5.02
N LYS A 201 -17.16 -10.86 -5.70
CA LYS A 201 -17.45 -10.68 -7.13
C LYS A 201 -18.49 -9.58 -7.40
N ARG A 202 -18.62 -8.60 -6.50
CA ARG A 202 -19.55 -7.48 -6.66
C ARG A 202 -18.77 -6.18 -6.86
N MET A 203 -19.09 -5.43 -7.91
CA MET A 203 -18.43 -4.17 -8.25
C MET A 203 -19.46 -3.09 -8.55
N SER A 204 -19.14 -1.81 -8.29
CA SER A 204 -20.02 -0.72 -8.72
C SER A 204 -19.63 -0.24 -10.12
N LEU A 205 -20.61 -0.05 -11.00
CA LEU A 205 -20.45 0.56 -12.32
C LEU A 205 -21.15 1.92 -12.32
N ILE A 206 -20.40 3.00 -12.48
CA ILE A 206 -20.93 4.36 -12.43
C ILE A 206 -20.93 4.95 -13.84
N LEU A 207 -22.13 5.29 -14.33
CA LEU A 207 -22.32 5.93 -15.63
C LEU A 207 -22.23 7.45 -15.48
N ILE A 208 -21.23 8.06 -16.11
CA ILE A 208 -20.96 9.51 -16.06
C ILE A 208 -21.21 10.08 -17.45
N GLY A 209 -21.87 11.24 -17.52
CA GLY A 209 -22.11 11.92 -18.79
C GLY A 209 -23.22 12.95 -18.66
N ASN A 210 -23.26 13.89 -19.60
CA ASN A 210 -24.27 14.93 -19.65
C ASN A 210 -25.69 14.35 -19.79
N GLY A 211 -26.71 15.19 -19.58
CA GLY A 211 -28.08 14.85 -19.95
C GLY A 211 -28.13 14.38 -21.40
N GLU A 212 -28.93 13.35 -21.66
CA GLU A 212 -29.14 12.81 -23.02
C GLU A 212 -27.90 12.21 -23.70
N ALA A 213 -26.80 11.97 -22.95
CA ALA A 213 -25.59 11.32 -23.45
C ALA A 213 -25.74 9.81 -23.77
N GLY A 214 -26.91 9.22 -23.52
CA GLY A 214 -27.18 7.81 -23.82
C GLY A 214 -26.83 6.82 -22.70
N LYS A 215 -26.60 7.28 -21.46
CA LYS A 215 -26.27 6.41 -20.31
C LYS A 215 -27.30 5.30 -20.09
N THR A 216 -28.57 5.67 -20.02
CA THR A 216 -29.69 4.73 -19.88
C THR A 216 -29.78 3.78 -21.08
N SER A 217 -29.51 4.26 -22.30
CA SER A 217 -29.45 3.43 -23.50
C SER A 217 -28.31 2.39 -23.41
N VAL A 218 -27.12 2.79 -22.97
CA VAL A 218 -25.99 1.89 -22.78
C VAL A 218 -26.32 0.82 -21.74
N LEU A 219 -26.95 1.20 -20.63
CA LEU A 219 -27.38 0.23 -19.62
C LEU A 219 -28.41 -0.77 -20.16
N GLN A 220 -29.37 -0.31 -20.96
CA GLN A 220 -30.34 -1.21 -21.62
C GLN A 220 -29.64 -2.17 -22.57
N ALA A 221 -28.71 -1.68 -23.37
CA ALA A 221 -27.92 -2.50 -24.29
C ALA A 221 -27.08 -3.56 -23.54
N LEU A 222 -26.44 -3.20 -22.43
CA LEU A 222 -25.67 -4.14 -21.59
C LEU A 222 -26.54 -5.26 -21.00
N LYS A 223 -27.81 -4.99 -20.73
CA LYS A 223 -28.77 -5.97 -20.19
C LYS A 223 -29.47 -6.80 -21.25
N SER A 224 -29.47 -6.35 -22.51
CA SER A 224 -30.12 -7.05 -23.61
C SER A 224 -29.26 -8.21 -24.12
N GLU A 225 -29.91 -9.28 -24.59
CA GLU A 225 -29.20 -10.42 -25.19
C GLU A 225 -28.61 -10.08 -26.57
N ASP A 226 -29.20 -9.13 -27.29
CA ASP A 226 -28.77 -8.74 -28.64
C ASP A 226 -27.84 -7.51 -28.65
N GLY A 227 -27.50 -6.98 -27.48
CA GLY A 227 -26.62 -5.83 -27.29
C GLY A 227 -27.23 -4.50 -27.77
N ARG A 228 -28.55 -4.38 -27.83
CA ARG A 228 -29.25 -3.18 -28.32
C ARG A 228 -30.15 -2.54 -27.27
N ALA A 229 -30.19 -1.21 -27.31
CA ALA A 229 -31.13 -0.41 -26.55
C ALA A 229 -32.42 -0.21 -27.36
N ASN A 230 -33.57 -0.29 -26.70
CA ASN A 230 -34.83 0.11 -27.31
C ASN A 230 -34.93 1.64 -27.37
N THR A 231 -35.83 2.15 -28.22
CA THR A 231 -36.12 3.58 -28.26
C THR A 231 -36.70 4.03 -26.92
N ILE A 232 -36.00 4.95 -26.25
CA ILE A 232 -36.49 5.57 -25.00
C ILE A 232 -37.41 6.72 -25.40
N HIS A 233 -38.70 6.61 -25.11
CA HIS A 233 -39.67 7.68 -25.41
C HIS A 233 -39.46 8.91 -24.52
N VAL A 234 -39.54 10.10 -25.11
CA VAL A 234 -39.16 11.38 -24.51
C VAL A 234 -39.98 11.73 -23.25
N ASP A 235 -41.22 11.23 -23.15
CA ASP A 235 -42.14 11.53 -22.05
C ASP A 235 -41.97 10.61 -20.81
N GLU A 236 -41.21 9.51 -20.92
CA GLU A 236 -40.93 8.57 -19.82
C GLU A 236 -39.43 8.50 -19.45
N GLY A 237 -38.57 9.22 -20.18
CA GLY A 237 -37.16 8.86 -20.36
C GLY A 237 -36.09 9.70 -19.65
N ARG A 238 -36.44 10.51 -18.65
CA ARG A 238 -35.43 11.28 -17.88
C ARG A 238 -35.27 10.70 -16.48
N THR A 239 -34.12 10.08 -16.22
CA THR A 239 -33.68 9.74 -14.85
C THR A 239 -33.57 11.03 -14.03
N ILE A 240 -34.41 11.15 -13.00
CA ILE A 240 -34.35 12.23 -12.01
C ILE A 240 -33.59 11.68 -10.80
N GLY A 241 -32.43 12.26 -10.50
CA GLY A 241 -31.60 11.78 -9.40
C GLY A 241 -30.70 10.61 -9.81
N ILE A 242 -30.84 9.46 -9.16
CA ILE A 242 -29.97 8.29 -9.34
C ILE A 242 -30.84 7.04 -9.45
N ASP A 243 -30.72 6.31 -10.56
CA ASP A 243 -31.31 4.98 -10.70
C ASP A 243 -30.26 3.91 -10.37
N LEU A 244 -30.62 2.98 -9.48
CA LEU A 244 -29.77 1.86 -9.09
C LEU A 244 -30.25 0.58 -9.78
N HIS A 245 -29.31 -0.11 -10.41
CA HIS A 245 -29.60 -1.33 -11.15
C HIS A 245 -28.58 -2.42 -10.83
N ALA A 246 -29.03 -3.67 -10.75
CA ALA A 246 -28.13 -4.81 -10.82
C ALA A 246 -27.94 -5.22 -12.29
N TRP A 247 -26.71 -5.59 -12.65
CA TRP A 247 -26.38 -6.18 -13.95
C TRP A 247 -25.38 -7.31 -13.76
N GLU A 248 -25.64 -8.46 -14.37
CA GLU A 248 -24.74 -9.61 -14.39
C GLU A 248 -24.34 -9.88 -15.84
N PRO A 249 -23.06 -9.73 -16.20
CA PRO A 249 -22.61 -10.00 -17.56
C PRO A 249 -22.76 -11.49 -17.90
N GLN A 250 -23.23 -11.74 -19.12
CA GLN A 250 -23.34 -13.11 -19.63
C GLN A 250 -21.97 -13.78 -19.72
N GLY A 251 -21.86 -15.01 -19.23
CA GLY A 251 -20.63 -15.82 -19.30
C GLY A 251 -19.69 -15.67 -18.10
N GLU A 252 -19.97 -14.79 -17.14
CA GLU A 252 -19.16 -14.59 -15.93
C GLU A 252 -19.95 -14.94 -14.67
N GLU A 253 -19.87 -16.21 -14.23
CA GLU A 253 -20.65 -16.70 -13.10
C GLU A 253 -20.32 -15.98 -11.78
N GLY A 254 -21.36 -15.37 -11.21
CA GLY A 254 -21.33 -14.73 -9.90
C GLY A 254 -20.74 -13.31 -9.89
N LEU A 255 -20.39 -12.75 -11.06
CA LEU A 255 -20.00 -11.34 -11.18
C LEU A 255 -21.25 -10.46 -11.24
N THR A 256 -21.41 -9.56 -10.27
CA THR A 256 -22.56 -8.65 -10.21
C THR A 256 -22.08 -7.19 -10.19
N PHE A 257 -22.64 -6.37 -11.06
CA PHE A 257 -22.43 -4.92 -11.07
C PHE A 257 -23.62 -4.19 -10.45
N ASP A 258 -23.33 -3.36 -9.45
CA ASP A 258 -24.25 -2.32 -8.97
C ASP A 258 -24.08 -1.09 -9.85
N VAL A 259 -24.94 -0.97 -10.86
CA VAL A 259 -24.93 0.12 -11.82
C VAL A 259 -25.67 1.34 -11.26
N MET A 260 -25.00 2.49 -11.26
CA MET A 260 -25.58 3.78 -10.91
C MET A 260 -25.72 4.63 -12.19
N ASP A 261 -26.95 4.90 -12.61
CA ASP A 261 -27.26 5.82 -13.71
C ASP A 261 -27.63 7.20 -13.12
N PHE A 262 -26.76 8.18 -13.35
CA PHE A 262 -26.97 9.54 -12.86
C PHE A 262 -27.80 10.37 -13.83
N GLY A 263 -28.88 10.97 -13.33
CA GLY A 263 -29.64 11.97 -14.06
C GLY A 263 -28.73 13.13 -14.49
N GLY A 264 -28.66 13.41 -15.79
CA GLY A 264 -27.75 14.40 -16.35
C GLY A 264 -28.19 15.87 -16.21
N GLN A 265 -29.05 16.19 -15.23
CA GLN A 265 -29.47 17.56 -14.96
C GLN A 265 -28.36 18.33 -14.22
N ALA A 266 -28.09 19.57 -14.64
CA ALA A 266 -27.01 20.42 -14.13
C ALA A 266 -27.02 20.65 -12.61
N VAL A 267 -28.17 20.42 -11.96
CA VAL A 267 -28.37 20.53 -10.50
C VAL A 267 -27.53 19.50 -9.72
N TYR A 268 -27.21 18.35 -10.33
CA TYR A 268 -26.53 17.24 -9.66
C TYR A 268 -24.99 17.26 -9.78
N GLY A 269 -24.40 18.21 -10.52
CA GLY A 269 -22.95 18.26 -10.74
C GLY A 269 -22.11 18.38 -9.46
N LYS A 270 -22.69 18.94 -8.38
CA LYS A 270 -22.05 19.02 -7.06
C LYS A 270 -22.43 17.87 -6.12
N SER A 271 -23.64 17.31 -6.21
CA SER A 271 -24.08 16.20 -5.36
C SER A 271 -23.55 14.84 -5.83
N ASN A 272 -23.30 14.67 -7.14
CA ASN A 272 -22.78 13.42 -7.70
C ASN A 272 -21.37 13.09 -7.20
N GLN A 273 -20.60 14.09 -6.76
CA GLN A 273 -19.28 13.87 -6.17
C GLN A 273 -19.32 13.01 -4.89
N TYR A 274 -20.44 13.02 -4.15
CA TYR A 274 -20.60 12.19 -2.95
C TYR A 274 -20.78 10.69 -3.26
N PHE A 275 -21.10 10.35 -4.51
CA PHE A 275 -21.31 8.96 -4.95
C PHE A 275 -20.12 8.40 -5.74
N ILE A 276 -19.05 9.19 -5.90
CA ILE A 276 -17.77 8.72 -6.44
C ILE A 276 -17.09 7.88 -5.35
N VAL A 277 -17.13 6.57 -5.52
CA VAL A 277 -16.50 5.61 -4.60
C VAL A 277 -15.20 5.05 -5.18
N ARG A 278 -14.30 4.60 -4.30
CA ARG A 278 -13.12 3.83 -4.70
C ARG A 278 -13.54 2.42 -5.12
N ARG A 279 -12.75 1.76 -5.98
CA ARG A 279 -13.00 0.39 -6.48
C ARG A 279 -14.33 0.25 -7.27
N ALA A 280 -14.61 1.24 -8.11
CA ALA A 280 -15.71 1.23 -9.08
C ALA A 280 -15.19 1.32 -10.51
N LEU A 281 -15.96 0.79 -11.46
CA LEU A 281 -15.77 0.99 -12.89
C LEU A 281 -16.53 2.25 -13.31
N TYR A 282 -15.86 3.18 -13.97
CA TYR A 282 -16.48 4.41 -14.47
C TYR A 282 -16.61 4.32 -15.99
N LEU A 283 -17.82 4.50 -16.50
CA LEU A 283 -18.11 4.56 -17.93
C LEU A 283 -18.52 5.99 -18.29
N LEU A 284 -17.80 6.59 -19.23
CA LEU A 284 -17.98 7.97 -19.70
C LEU A 284 -18.74 8.00 -21.04
#